data_AF-A0A9X9F2Q1-F1
#
_entry.id   AF-A0A9X9F2Q1-F1
#
_cell.length_a   1.000
_cell.length_b   1.000
_cell.length_c   1.000
_cell.angle_alpha   90.00
_cell.angle_beta   90.00
_cell.angle_gamma   90.00
#
_symmetry.space_group_name_H-M   'P 1'
#
loop_
_entity.id
_entity.type
_entity.pdbx_description
1 polymer ?
#
loop_
_entity_poly.entity_id
_entity_poly.type
_entity_poly.pdbx_seq_one_letter_code
_entity_poly.pdbx_strand_id
1 'polypeptide(L)' 'DVKGELIGNGTQTFIMGPCAVESLEQVRQVGQAMKDQGLKLMRGGAFKPRTSPYDFQGLGVEGLQILRQVADE' A
#
# COMPACT_ATOMS: atom_id res chain seq x y z
N ASP A 1 -10.97 -2.82 -14.38
CA ASP A 1 -10.10 -3.98 -14.09
C ASP A 1 -8.78 -3.46 -13.58
N VAL A 2 -8.38 -3.86 -12.37
CA VAL A 2 -7.03 -3.64 -11.84
C VAL A 2 -6.55 -4.98 -11.28
N LYS A 3 -5.57 -5.61 -11.93
CA LYS A 3 -5.03 -6.93 -11.51
C LYS A 3 -6.13 -7.99 -11.32
N GLY A 4 -7.18 -7.97 -12.15
CA GLY A 4 -8.31 -8.89 -12.07
C GLY A 4 -9.43 -8.47 -11.10
N GLU A 5 -9.29 -7.35 -10.38
CA GLU A 5 -10.41 -6.76 -9.63
C GLU A 5 -11.27 -5.89 -10.56
N LEU A 6 -12.55 -6.26 -10.67
CA LEU A 6 -13.54 -5.52 -11.47
C LEU A 6 -14.24 -4.47 -10.60
N ILE A 7 -13.56 -3.35 -10.36
CA ILE A 7 -14.10 -2.23 -9.59
C ILE A 7 -15.32 -1.63 -10.30
N GLY A 8 -16.43 -1.46 -9.58
CA GLY A 8 -17.68 -0.89 -10.10
C GLY A 8 -18.64 -1.88 -10.76
N ASN A 9 -18.39 -3.19 -10.65
CA ASN A 9 -19.26 -4.25 -11.18
C ASN A 9 -20.48 -4.59 -10.30
N GLY A 10 -20.77 -3.78 -9.28
CA GLY A 10 -21.83 -4.03 -8.30
C GLY A 10 -21.38 -4.76 -7.02
N THR A 11 -20.13 -5.23 -6.94
CA THR A 11 -19.53 -5.72 -5.69
C THR A 11 -18.75 -4.62 -4.96
N GLN A 12 -18.69 -4.71 -3.63
CA GLN A 12 -17.90 -3.77 -2.82
C GLN A 12 -16.41 -4.09 -2.92
N THR A 13 -15.60 -3.08 -3.14
CA THR A 13 -14.15 -3.19 -3.22
C THR A 13 -13.50 -2.37 -2.11
N PHE A 14 -12.53 -2.94 -1.42
CA PHE A 14 -11.76 -2.26 -0.37
C PHE A 14 -10.32 -2.05 -0.82
N ILE A 15 -9.78 -0.88 -0.51
CA ILE A 15 -8.37 -0.53 -0.71
C ILE A 15 -7.79 -0.25 0.67
N MET A 16 -6.87 -1.12 1.12
CA MET A 16 -6.34 -1.08 2.49
C MET A 16 -4.82 -0.97 2.46
N GLY A 17 -4.22 -0.59 3.59
CA GLY A 17 -2.76 -0.48 3.71
C GLY A 17 -2.34 0.75 4.50
N PRO A 18 -1.05 0.90 4.79
CA PRO A 18 -0.58 1.92 5.71
C PRO A 18 -0.70 3.35 5.17
N CYS A 19 -0.66 4.31 6.08
CA CYS A 19 -0.66 5.72 5.73
C CYS A 19 0.62 6.11 4.98
N ALA A 20 1.78 5.71 5.50
CA ALA A 20 3.10 5.88 4.92
C ALA A 20 3.80 4.52 4.80
N VAL A 21 4.70 4.41 3.82
CA VAL A 21 5.62 3.27 3.74
C VAL A 21 6.83 3.61 4.60
N GLU A 22 7.04 2.84 5.67
CA GLU A 22 8.08 3.13 6.67
C GLU A 22 9.20 2.09 6.66
N SER A 23 8.91 0.84 6.30
CA SER A 23 9.91 -0.21 6.05
C SER A 23 9.31 -1.36 5.24
N LEU A 24 10.16 -2.20 4.67
CA LEU A 24 9.74 -3.42 3.96
C LEU A 24 8.93 -4.35 4.88
N GLU A 25 9.41 -4.58 6.09
CA GLU A 25 8.79 -5.49 7.04
C GLU A 25 7.40 -5.00 7.46
N GLN A 26 7.26 -3.70 7.71
CA GLN A 26 5.99 -3.08 8.05
C GLN A 26 4.94 -3.24 6.93
N VAL A 27 5.33 -3.02 5.66
CA VAL A 27 4.40 -3.18 4.53
C VAL A 27 4.08 -4.66 4.27
N ARG A 28 5.07 -5.55 4.40
CA ARG A 28 4.88 -7.00 4.22
C ARG A 28 3.91 -7.56 5.25
N GLN A 29 4.02 -7.16 6.52
CA GLN A 29 3.09 -7.58 7.57
C GLN A 29 1.64 -7.18 7.27
N VAL A 30 1.44 -5.95 6.79
CA VAL A 30 0.10 -5.49 6.38
C VAL A 30 -0.39 -6.24 5.15
N GLY A 31 0.50 -6.52 4.18
CA GLY A 31 0.17 -7.30 2.98
C GLY A 31 -0.28 -8.71 3.28
N GLN A 32 0.42 -9.39 4.20
CA GLN A 32 0.02 -10.72 4.65
C GLN A 32 -1.37 -10.68 5.31
N ALA A 33 -1.60 -9.75 6.24
CA ALA A 33 -2.89 -9.62 6.92
C ALA A 33 -4.04 -9.28 5.96
N MET A 34 -3.77 -8.54 4.88
CA MET A 34 -4.74 -8.27 3.82
C MET A 34 -5.03 -9.49 2.96
N LYS A 35 -3.98 -10.23 2.57
CA LYS A 35 -4.08 -11.47 1.78
C LYS A 35 -4.90 -12.54 2.53
N ASP A 36 -4.68 -12.68 3.83
CA ASP A 36 -5.44 -13.60 4.71
C ASP A 36 -6.94 -13.26 4.79
N GLN A 37 -7.30 -11.98 4.54
CA GLN A 37 -8.69 -11.50 4.48
C GLN A 37 -9.26 -11.49 3.05
N GLY A 38 -8.52 -11.98 2.05
CA GLY A 38 -8.94 -11.98 0.65
C GLY A 38 -8.93 -10.59 -0.01
N LEU A 39 -8.23 -9.61 0.57
CA LEU A 39 -8.10 -8.27 0.02
C LEU A 39 -6.94 -8.20 -0.97
N LYS A 40 -7.19 -7.61 -2.14
CA LYS A 40 -6.21 -7.57 -3.24
C LYS A 40 -5.60 -6.21 -3.53
N LEU A 41 -6.29 -5.13 -3.16
CA LEU A 41 -5.85 -3.76 -3.48
C LEU A 41 -5.16 -3.12 -2.27
N MET A 42 -3.83 -3.02 -2.34
CA MET A 42 -3.03 -2.34 -1.33
C MET A 42 -2.75 -0.88 -1.69
N ARG A 43 -2.82 0.02 -0.70
CA ARG A 43 -2.29 1.39 -0.73
C ARG A 43 -1.10 1.56 0.21
N GLY A 44 -0.21 2.48 -0.11
CA GLY A 44 0.87 2.93 0.78
C GLY A 44 1.46 4.26 0.31
N GLY A 45 1.66 5.20 1.23
CA GLY A 45 2.20 6.52 0.89
C GLY A 45 3.73 6.52 0.84
N ALA A 46 4.31 6.42 -0.34
CA ALA A 46 5.76 6.54 -0.54
C ALA A 46 6.25 7.99 -0.44
N PHE A 47 5.44 8.95 -0.88
CA PHE A 47 5.66 10.40 -0.74
C PHE A 47 4.55 10.98 0.13
N LYS A 48 4.92 11.71 1.17
CA LYS A 48 3.96 12.30 2.13
C LYS A 48 4.02 13.82 2.03
N PRO A 49 3.02 14.49 1.44
CA PRO A 49 2.95 15.95 1.53
C PRO A 49 2.73 16.32 2.99
N ARG A 50 3.70 16.98 3.62
CA ARG A 50 3.64 17.40 5.01
C ARG A 50 3.51 18.92 5.09
N THR A 51 2.70 19.38 6.04
CA THR A 51 2.65 20.80 6.39
C THR A 51 3.94 21.25 7.07
N SER A 52 4.53 20.38 7.89
CA SER A 52 5.82 20.62 8.55
C SER A 52 6.98 20.01 7.74
N PRO A 53 8.11 20.72 7.56
CA PRO A 53 9.28 20.16 6.88
C PRO A 53 10.03 19.13 7.75
N TYR A 54 9.82 19.13 9.06
CA TYR A 54 10.52 18.23 10.00
C TYR A 54 9.83 16.87 10.15
N ASP A 55 8.61 16.79 9.65
CA ASP A 55 7.85 15.55 9.62
C ASP A 55 8.44 14.55 8.62
N PHE A 56 8.18 13.26 8.83
CA PHE A 56 8.58 12.23 7.88
C PHE A 56 7.99 12.47 6.47
N GLN A 57 8.84 12.65 5.48
CA GLN A 57 8.43 12.99 4.10
C GLN A 57 8.07 11.76 3.26
N GLY A 58 8.22 10.55 3.81
CA GLY A 58 8.14 9.29 3.08
C GLY A 58 9.50 8.82 2.58
N LEU A 59 9.62 7.53 2.26
CA LEU A 59 10.84 6.94 1.70
C LEU A 59 11.07 7.28 0.21
N GLY A 60 10.11 7.95 -0.43
CA GLY A 60 10.18 8.31 -1.85
C GLY A 60 10.26 7.08 -2.75
N VAL A 61 11.26 7.04 -3.64
CA VAL A 61 11.42 5.94 -4.62
C VAL A 61 11.66 4.60 -3.93
N GLU A 62 12.39 4.56 -2.82
CA GLU A 62 12.58 3.34 -2.03
C GLU A 62 11.24 2.79 -1.53
N GLY A 63 10.34 3.67 -1.08
CA GLY A 63 8.98 3.29 -0.69
C GLY A 63 8.17 2.68 -1.84
N LEU A 64 8.37 3.15 -3.08
CA LEU A 64 7.75 2.56 -4.27
C LEU A 64 8.32 1.17 -4.58
N GLN A 65 9.63 0.98 -4.42
CA GLN A 65 10.29 -0.31 -4.61
C GLN A 65 9.79 -1.33 -3.59
N ILE A 66 9.64 -0.93 -2.32
CA ILE A 66 9.03 -1.75 -1.27
C ILE A 66 7.61 -2.16 -1.66
N LEU A 67 6.76 -1.22 -2.09
CA LEU A 67 5.39 -1.54 -2.51
C LEU A 67 5.34 -2.50 -3.69
N ARG A 68 6.23 -2.35 -4.68
CA ARG A 68 6.33 -3.27 -5.81
C ARG A 68 6.74 -4.66 -5.34
N GLN A 69 7.77 -4.75 -4.51
CA GLN A 69 8.26 -6.01 -3.97
C GLN A 69 7.15 -6.76 -3.21
N VAL A 70 6.47 -6.10 -2.27
CA VAL A 70 5.38 -6.74 -1.51
C VAL A 70 4.22 -7.12 -2.43
N ALA A 71 3.95 -6.37 -3.50
CA ALA A 71 2.92 -6.71 -4.49
C ALA A 71 3.32 -7.86 -5.43
N ASP A 72 4.57 -8.34 -5.40
CA ASP A 72 5.05 -9.53 -6.13
C ASP A 72 5.08 -10.79 -5.26
N GLU A 73 4.97 -10.65 -3.92
CA GLU A 73 4.97 -11.73 -2.92
C GLU A 73 3.55 -12.30 -2.63
#